data_AF-A0A6B0CUS5-F1
#
_entry.id   AF-A0A6B0CUS5-F1
#
_cell.length_a   1.000
_cell.length_b   1.000
_cell.length_c   1.000
_cell.angle_alpha   90.00
_cell.angle_beta   90.00
_cell.angle_gamma   90.00
#
_symmetry.space_group_name_H-M   'P 1'
#
loop_
_entity.id
_entity.type
_entity.pdbx_description
1 polymer ?
#
loop_
_entity_poly.entity_id
_entity_poly.type
_entity_poly.pdbx_seq_one_letter_code
_entity_poly.pdbx_strand_id
1 'polypeptide(L)' 'MGIFYVFQGDTYYDERDGGFVWSPKLNENGRRNNGYTTMTFIKKGDFILHNFEGKMMAISIAQTNCFEAKKAII' A
#
# COMPACT_ATOMS: atom_id res chain seq x y z
N MET A 1 -6.80 6.51 -14.29
CA MET A 1 -5.53 5.77 -14.27
C MET A 1 -4.54 6.60 -13.49
N GLY A 2 -4.31 6.23 -12.23
CA GLY A 2 -3.31 6.82 -11.35
C GLY A 2 -2.06 5.94 -11.26
N ILE A 3 -0.97 6.54 -10.79
CA ILE A 3 0.27 5.85 -10.45
C ILE A 3 0.56 6.16 -8.99
N PHE A 4 0.67 5.14 -8.17
CA PHE A 4 0.91 5.25 -6.73
C PHE A 4 2.28 4.68 -6.40
N TYR A 5 3.07 5.45 -5.64
CA TYR A 5 4.36 4.97 -5.15
C TYR A 5 4.23 4.60 -3.68
N VAL A 6 4.31 3.30 -3.38
CA VAL A 6 4.06 2.76 -2.04
C VAL A 6 5.37 2.31 -1.42
N PHE A 7 5.69 2.89 -0.26
CA PHE A 7 6.87 2.57 0.55
C PHE A 7 6.46 1.55 1.60
N GLN A 8 6.82 0.28 1.38
CA GLN A 8 6.32 -0.84 2.18
C GLN A 8 7.19 -1.13 3.41
N GLY A 9 8.45 -0.68 3.43
CA GLY A 9 9.35 -0.90 4.56
C GLY A 9 9.40 -2.38 4.96
N ASP A 10 9.39 -2.66 6.26
CA ASP A 10 9.58 -4.01 6.80
C ASP A 10 8.51 -5.03 6.38
N THR A 11 7.34 -4.59 5.87
CA THR A 11 6.26 -5.48 5.43
C THR A 11 6.29 -5.81 3.94
N TYR A 12 7.34 -5.44 3.21
CA TYR A 12 7.42 -5.66 1.75
C TYR A 12 7.22 -7.12 1.36
N TYR A 13 7.92 -8.07 2.00
CA TYR A 13 7.86 -9.49 1.62
C TYR A 13 6.48 -10.09 1.91
N ASP A 14 5.93 -9.79 3.07
CA ASP A 14 4.59 -10.19 3.51
C ASP A 14 3.50 -9.69 2.54
N GLU A 15 3.56 -8.40 2.18
CA GLU A 15 2.62 -7.78 1.25
C GLU A 15 2.77 -8.31 -0.18
N ARG A 16 4.01 -8.55 -0.63
CA ARG A 16 4.30 -9.11 -1.96
C ARG A 16 3.76 -10.53 -2.07
N ASP A 17 4.08 -11.38 -1.10
CA ASP A 17 3.70 -12.80 -1.14
C ASP A 17 2.20 -12.98 -0.90
N GLY A 18 1.58 -12.08 -0.12
CA GLY A 18 0.13 -12.00 0.07
C GLY A 18 -0.64 -11.31 -1.07
N GLY A 19 0.04 -10.60 -1.98
CA GLY A 19 -0.57 -9.94 -3.12
C GLY A 19 -1.42 -8.71 -2.77
N PHE A 20 -1.06 -7.95 -1.73
CA PHE A 20 -1.78 -6.76 -1.31
C PHE A 20 -0.84 -5.59 -0.97
N VAL A 21 -1.40 -4.40 -0.83
CA VAL A 21 -0.75 -3.29 -0.11
C VAL A 21 -1.65 -2.87 1.03
N TRP A 22 -1.08 -2.56 2.19
CA TRP A 22 -1.87 -2.22 3.37
C TRP A 22 -1.24 -1.08 4.15
N SER A 23 -2.10 -0.23 4.73
CA SER A 23 -1.68 0.75 5.72
C SER A 23 -2.69 0.85 6.85
N PRO A 24 -2.27 1.24 8.07
CA PRO A 24 -3.22 1.62 9.09
C PRO A 24 -3.95 2.91 8.67
N LYS A 25 -5.09 3.20 9.29
CA LYS A 25 -5.85 4.44 9.01
C LYS A 25 -5.25 5.66 9.71
N LEU A 26 -4.61 5.43 10.85
CA LEU A 26 -3.97 6.43 11.70
C LEU A 26 -2.56 5.93 12.06
N ASN A 27 -1.65 6.86 12.34
CA ASN A 27 -0.36 6.51 12.91
C ASN A 27 -0.48 6.14 14.39
N GLU A 28 0.64 5.75 15.01
CA GLU A 28 0.71 5.35 16.42
C GLU A 28 0.22 6.42 17.40
N ASN A 29 0.31 7.70 17.01
CA ASN A 29 -0.17 8.84 17.79
C ASN A 29 -1.65 9.19 17.52
N GLY A 30 -2.37 8.33 16.79
CA GLY A 30 -3.78 8.56 16.43
C GLY A 30 -4.01 9.68 15.41
N ARG A 31 -2.95 10.15 14.72
CA ARG A 31 -3.05 11.21 13.71
C ARG A 31 -3.13 10.63 12.30
N ARG A 32 -3.73 11.39 11.39
CA ARG A 32 -3.73 11.06 9.96
C ARG A 32 -2.31 11.13 9.41
N ASN A 33 -1.98 10.17 8.57
CA ASN A 33 -0.80 10.21 7.71
C ASN A 33 -1.26 10.47 6.27
N ASN A 34 -0.56 11.35 5.57
CA ASN A 34 -0.92 11.71 4.19
C ASN A 34 -0.83 10.49 3.26
N GLY A 35 0.19 9.65 3.39
CA GLY A 35 0.34 8.42 2.61
C GLY A 35 -0.82 7.44 2.81
N TYR A 36 -1.27 7.24 4.06
CA TYR A 36 -2.41 6.37 4.35
C TYR A 36 -3.70 6.93 3.74
N THR A 37 -3.86 8.26 3.77
CA THR A 37 -4.99 8.92 3.13
C THR A 37 -4.88 8.78 1.61
N THR A 38 -3.69 8.90 1.04
CA THR A 38 -3.45 8.74 -0.40
C THR A 38 -3.79 7.33 -0.89
N MET A 39 -3.51 6.29 -0.10
CA MET A 39 -3.89 4.91 -0.44
C MET A 39 -5.40 4.75 -0.66
N THR A 40 -6.25 5.54 0.01
CA THR A 40 -7.72 5.47 -0.16
C THR A 40 -8.19 5.88 -1.55
N PHE A 41 -7.35 6.56 -2.34
CA PHE A 41 -7.67 6.96 -3.71
C PHE A 41 -7.30 5.91 -4.76
N ILE A 42 -6.63 4.80 -4.38
CA ILE A 42 -6.29 3.71 -5.29
C ILE A 42 -7.57 3.07 -5.83
N LYS A 43 -7.68 2.99 -7.15
CA LYS A 43 -8.77 2.32 -7.86
C LYS A 43 -8.26 1.12 -8.65
N LYS A 44 -9.17 0.19 -8.92
CA LYS A 44 -8.91 -0.93 -9.83
C LYS A 44 -8.36 -0.40 -11.16
N GLY A 45 -7.25 -0.99 -11.61
CA GLY A 45 -6.53 -0.63 -12.83
C GLY A 45 -5.35 0.31 -12.61
N ASP A 46 -5.25 0.98 -11.46
CA ASP A 46 -4.12 1.89 -11.19
C ASP A 46 -2.80 1.12 -11.01
N PHE A 47 -1.69 1.76 -11.38
CA PHE A 47 -0.36 1.18 -11.22
C PHE A 47 0.17 1.44 -9.81
N ILE A 48 0.80 0.43 -9.22
CA ILE A 48 1.49 0.52 -7.93
C ILE A 48 2.97 0.25 -8.16
N LEU A 49 3.79 1.25 -7.85
CA LEU A 49 5.24 1.12 -7.77
C LEU A 49 5.58 0.70 -6.33
N HIS A 50 6.29 -0.42 -6.19
CA HIS A 50 6.64 -0.98 -4.89
C HIS A 50 8.04 -0.55 -4.49
N ASN A 51 8.20 0.12 -3.35
CA ASN A 51 9.51 0.49 -2.80
C ASN A 51 9.83 -0.33 -1.54
N PHE A 52 11.06 -0.83 -1.48
CA PHE A 52 11.66 -1.40 -0.29
C PHE A 52 13.14 -0.97 -0.20
N GLU A 53 13.57 -0.52 0.98
CA GLU A 53 14.93 -0.02 1.24
C GLU A 53 15.46 0.97 0.20
N GLY A 54 14.59 1.88 -0.28
CA GLY A 54 14.96 2.90 -1.26
C GLY A 54 15.08 2.39 -2.70
N LYS A 55 14.74 1.12 -2.98
CA LYS A 55 14.78 0.51 -4.32
C LYS A 55 13.38 0.28 -4.86
N MET A 56 13.20 0.47 -6.17
CA MET A 56 11.99 0.04 -6.87
C MET A 56 12.05 -1.46 -7.10
N MET A 57 11.13 -2.19 -6.46
CA MET A 57 11.15 -3.65 -6.44
C MET A 57 10.26 -4.26 -7.51
N ALA A 58 9.10 -3.65 -7.77
CA ALA A 58 8.10 -4.17 -8.70
C ALA A 58 7.15 -3.06 -9.17
N ILE A 59 6.42 -3.36 -10.25
CA ILE A 59 5.26 -2.61 -10.71
C ILE A 59 4.09 -3.60 -10.79
N SER A 60 2.95 -3.26 -10.18
CA SER A 60 1.72 -4.07 -10.24
C SER A 60 0.52 -3.23 -10.66
N ILE A 61 -0.60 -3.91 -10.95
CA ILE A 61 -1.89 -3.29 -11.27
C ILE A 61 -2.88 -3.64 -10.17
N ALA A 62 -3.50 -2.62 -9.57
CA ALA A 62 -4.52 -2.79 -8.55
C ALA A 62 -5.72 -3.59 -9.11
N GLN A 63 -6.05 -4.70 -8.47
CA GLN A 63 -7.16 -5.56 -8.90
C GLN A 63 -8.52 -5.12 -8.29
N THR A 64 -8.47 -4.34 -7.22
CA THR A 64 -9.64 -3.80 -6.50
C THR A 64 -9.44 -2.32 -6.20
N ASN A 65 -10.53 -1.63 -5.88
CA ASN A 65 -10.42 -0.33 -5.21
C ASN A 65 -9.89 -0.53 -3.78
N CYS A 66 -9.40 0.54 -3.15
CA CYS A 66 -9.12 0.52 -1.72
C CYS A 66 -10.39 0.21 -0.92
N PHE A 67 -10.28 -0.67 0.08
CA PHE A 67 -11.36 -0.99 1.02
C PHE A 67 -10.79 -1.17 2.43
N GLU A 68 -11.65 -1.12 3.44
CA GLU A 68 -11.23 -1.30 4.82
C GLU A 68 -10.99 -2.78 5.12
N ALA A 69 -9.82 -3.11 5.67
CA ALA A 69 -9.46 -4.45 6.08
C ALA A 69 -8.74 -4.43 7.43
N LYS A 70 -8.87 -5.51 8.20
CA LYS A 70 -8.03 -5.72 9.38
C LYS A 70 -6.58 -5.86 8.93
N LYS A 71 -5.62 -5.47 9.78
CA LYS A 71 -4.20 -5.72 9.52
C LYS A 71 -4.04 -7.20 9.22
N ALA A 72 -3.41 -7.50 8.08
CA ALA A 72 -3.00 -8.86 7.78
C ALA A 72 -2.02 -9.28 8.89
N ILE A 73 -2.45 -10.21 9.73
CA ILE A 73 -1.54 -10.91 10.64
C ILE A 73 -1.02 -12.06 9.79
N ILE A 74 0.18 -11.91 9.26
CA ILE A 74 0.91 -13.01 8.62
C ILE A 74 1.86 -13.60 9.67
#